data_AF-X1RKC8-F1
#
_entry.id   AF-X1RKC8-F1
#
_cell.length_a   1.000
_cell.length_b   1.000
_cell.length_c   1.000
_cell.angle_alpha   90.00
_cell.angle_beta   90.00
_cell.angle_gamma   90.00
#
_symmetry.space_group_name_H-M   'P 1'
#
loop_
_entity.id
_entity.type
_entity.pdbx_description
1 polymer ?
#
loop_
_entity_poly.entity_id
_entity_poly.type
_entity_poly.pdbx_seq_one_letter_code
_entity_poly.pdbx_strand_id
1 'polypeptide(L)'
;HELQSLRTELVDLTCEFQRLWLKRNKFPKLDFNLERLQKQVADLSGLITLAVAGNLYAYREPEAVWFWYPEEDRTRATARGSKYFMRVINLDQAPVAAEIKCWADDKATVFINGKKVLETIYRAPAVSQNVRHFLKKGKNHLAVEGQNMRGAAGILLNLDIKFSDDTALVITGDEDWWASDRGKWRWKTRDPKGKSWKKAKLLGKGLIRPWESIDW
;
A
#
# COMPACT_ATOMS: atom_id res chain seq x y z
N HIS A 1 25.60 17.16 8.04
CA HIS A 1 26.79 16.51 8.64
C HIS A 1 26.46 15.08 9.09
N GLU A 2 25.52 14.87 10.02
CA GLU A 2 25.19 13.52 10.55
C GLU A 2 24.70 12.52 9.49
N LEU A 3 23.75 12.91 8.62
CA LEU A 3 23.28 12.03 7.53
C LEU A 3 24.40 11.59 6.57
N GLN A 4 25.38 12.46 6.33
CA GLN A 4 26.53 12.15 5.49
C GLN A 4 27.47 11.16 6.19
N SER A 5 27.69 11.28 7.50
CA SER A 5 28.44 10.30 8.29
C SER A 5 27.78 8.93 8.23
N LEU A 6 26.48 8.86 8.51
CA LEU A 6 25.70 7.61 8.49
C LEU A 6 25.72 6.94 7.11
N ARG A 7 25.58 7.73 6.03
CA ARG A 7 25.69 7.20 4.67
C ARG A 7 27.08 6.60 4.43
N THR A 8 28.15 7.28 4.83
CA THR A 8 29.53 6.80 4.66
C THR A 8 29.76 5.51 5.44
N GLU A 9 29.35 5.45 6.70
CA GLU A 9 29.44 4.24 7.54
C GLU A 9 28.69 3.05 6.91
N LEU A 10 27.51 3.29 6.35
CA LEU A 10 26.75 2.24 5.65
C LEU A 10 27.40 1.79 4.34
N VAL A 11 28.04 2.70 3.60
CA VAL A 11 28.81 2.34 2.40
C VAL A 11 29.99 1.44 2.79
N ASP A 12 30.75 1.81 3.82
CA ASP A 12 31.90 1.04 4.29
C ASP A 12 31.46 -0.36 4.75
N LEU A 13 30.37 -0.44 5.51
CA LEU A 13 29.79 -1.71 5.95
C LEU A 13 29.29 -2.55 4.78
N THR A 14 28.69 -1.95 3.76
CA THR A 14 28.28 -2.64 2.53
C THR A 14 29.48 -3.24 1.79
N CYS A 15 30.59 -2.48 1.69
CA CYS A 15 31.83 -2.95 1.08
C CYS A 15 32.49 -4.09 1.86
N GLU A 16 32.55 -3.98 3.19
CA GLU A 16 33.06 -5.05 4.06
C GLU A 16 32.22 -6.33 3.92
N PHE A 17 30.90 -6.18 3.90
CA PHE A 17 29.97 -7.28 3.73
C PHE A 17 30.16 -8.00 2.38
N GLN A 18 30.34 -7.26 1.29
CA GLN A 18 30.64 -7.83 -0.04
C GLN A 18 31.98 -8.59 -0.06
N ARG A 19 33.01 -8.08 0.65
CA ARG A 19 34.30 -8.79 0.79
C ARG A 19 34.15 -10.11 1.53
N LEU A 20 33.38 -10.13 2.61
CA LEU A 20 33.06 -11.36 3.35
C LEU A 20 32.26 -12.35 2.48
N TRP A 21 31.33 -11.86 1.66
CA TRP A 21 30.55 -12.66 0.72
C TRP A 21 31.42 -13.41 -0.30
N LEU A 22 32.39 -12.74 -0.92
CA LEU A 22 33.35 -13.36 -1.84
C LEU A 22 34.19 -14.46 -1.16
N LYS A 23 34.45 -14.35 0.14
CA LYS A 23 35.23 -15.33 0.92
C LYS A 23 34.43 -16.55 1.38
N ARG A 24 33.09 -16.49 1.43
CA ARG A 24 32.21 -17.51 2.07
C ARG A 24 31.31 -18.27 1.10
N ASN A 25 31.74 -18.48 -0.15
CA ASN A 25 31.03 -19.30 -1.15
C ASN A 25 29.56 -18.88 -1.41
N LYS A 26 29.26 -17.58 -1.44
CA LYS A 26 27.92 -17.05 -1.81
C LYS A 26 26.75 -17.65 -1.01
N PHE A 27 26.86 -17.67 0.32
CA PHE A 27 25.78 -18.18 1.15
C PHE A 27 24.50 -17.33 0.98
N PRO A 28 23.33 -17.92 0.64
CA PRO A 28 22.15 -17.17 0.16
C PRO A 28 21.59 -16.10 1.11
N LYS A 29 21.80 -16.24 2.43
CA LYS A 29 21.36 -15.22 3.40
C LYS A 29 22.19 -13.92 3.34
N LEU A 30 23.37 -13.95 2.71
CA LEU A 30 24.17 -12.74 2.53
C LEU A 30 23.65 -11.89 1.37
N ASP A 31 23.13 -12.45 0.29
CA ASP A 31 22.57 -11.66 -0.82
C ASP A 31 21.43 -10.75 -0.34
N PHE A 32 20.53 -11.32 0.46
CA PHE A 32 19.45 -10.57 1.12
C PHE A 32 19.95 -9.39 1.97
N ASN A 33 21.03 -9.58 2.73
CA ASN A 33 21.59 -8.52 3.56
C ASN A 33 22.25 -7.43 2.72
N LEU A 34 22.93 -7.81 1.63
CA LEU A 34 23.57 -6.87 0.72
C LEU A 34 22.53 -6.00 0.01
N GLU A 35 21.45 -6.60 -0.51
CA GLU A 35 20.33 -5.87 -1.13
C GLU A 35 19.70 -4.88 -0.14
N ARG A 36 19.49 -5.30 1.12
CA ARG A 36 18.94 -4.44 2.17
C ARG A 36 19.85 -3.25 2.47
N LEU A 37 21.15 -3.48 2.62
CA LEU A 37 22.14 -2.43 2.90
C LEU A 37 22.23 -1.45 1.73
N GLN A 38 22.25 -1.95 0.50
CA GLN A 38 22.24 -1.12 -0.70
C GLN A 38 20.99 -0.24 -0.77
N LYS A 39 19.81 -0.78 -0.44
CA LYS A 39 18.57 0.02 -0.35
C LYS A 39 18.71 1.13 0.70
N GLN A 40 19.19 0.82 1.90
CA GLN A 40 19.39 1.82 2.97
C GLN A 40 20.36 2.94 2.55
N VAL A 41 21.45 2.60 1.85
CA VAL A 41 22.39 3.59 1.30
C VAL A 41 21.70 4.49 0.26
N ALA A 42 20.86 3.92 -0.61
CA ALA A 42 20.10 4.67 -1.60
C ALA A 42 19.09 5.62 -0.94
N ASP A 43 18.33 5.13 0.03
CA ASP A 43 17.33 5.92 0.78
C ASP A 43 17.99 7.12 1.49
N LEU A 44 19.11 6.90 2.19
CA LEU A 44 19.87 7.98 2.83
C LEU A 44 20.46 8.98 1.83
N SER A 45 20.93 8.50 0.68
CA SER A 45 21.44 9.38 -0.38
C SER A 45 20.31 10.28 -0.93
N GLY A 46 19.10 9.75 -1.06
CA GLY A 46 17.90 10.52 -1.40
C GLY A 46 17.57 11.59 -0.35
N LEU A 47 17.59 11.22 0.94
CA LEU A 47 17.37 12.16 2.04
C LEU A 47 18.41 13.29 2.08
N ILE A 48 19.69 12.97 1.87
CA ILE A 48 20.75 13.98 1.78
C ILE A 48 20.48 14.94 0.61
N THR A 49 20.05 14.42 -0.54
CA THR A 49 19.72 15.24 -1.72
C THR A 49 18.57 16.20 -1.42
N LEU A 50 17.50 15.72 -0.78
CA LEU A 50 16.38 16.55 -0.36
C LEU A 50 16.80 17.60 0.68
N ALA A 51 17.65 17.21 1.63
CA ALA A 51 18.17 18.10 2.67
C ALA A 51 18.97 19.25 2.08
N VAL A 52 19.89 18.96 1.16
CA VAL A 52 20.71 19.97 0.47
C VAL A 52 19.83 20.91 -0.36
N ALA A 53 18.75 20.39 -0.96
CA ALA A 53 17.79 21.18 -1.73
C ALA A 53 16.79 21.99 -0.87
N GLY A 54 16.85 21.91 0.47
CA GLY A 54 15.89 22.56 1.37
C GLY A 54 14.48 21.94 1.33
N ASN A 55 14.33 20.75 0.75
CA ASN A 55 13.06 20.05 0.54
C ASN A 55 12.90 18.85 1.50
N LEU A 56 13.48 18.93 2.70
CA LEU A 56 13.22 17.94 3.74
C LEU A 56 11.78 18.10 4.21
N TYR A 57 10.93 17.17 3.81
CA TYR A 57 9.58 17.06 4.36
C TYR A 57 9.64 16.18 5.61
N ALA A 58 8.96 16.61 6.67
CA ALA A 58 8.74 15.76 7.83
C ALA A 58 8.04 14.47 7.36
N TYR A 59 8.53 13.32 7.81
CA TYR A 59 7.79 12.07 7.66
C TYR A 59 6.41 12.27 8.30
N ARG A 60 5.36 12.09 7.50
CA ARG A 60 3.98 12.10 7.99
C ARG A 60 3.55 10.66 8.09
N GLU A 61 3.13 10.26 9.29
CA GLU A 61 2.51 8.97 9.46
C GLU A 61 1.33 8.83 8.50
N PRO A 62 1.09 7.63 7.94
CA PRO A 62 -0.09 7.40 7.13
C PRO A 62 -1.35 7.80 7.89
N GLU A 63 -2.18 8.64 7.29
CA GLU A 63 -3.50 8.95 7.85
C GLU A 63 -4.60 8.02 7.32
N ALA A 64 -4.23 7.09 6.43
CA ALA A 64 -5.12 6.10 5.88
C ALA A 64 -5.59 5.09 6.95
N VAL A 65 -6.74 4.48 6.72
CA VAL A 65 -7.34 3.48 7.59
C VAL A 65 -7.21 2.10 6.95
N TRP A 66 -6.71 1.16 7.72
CA TRP A 66 -6.64 -0.24 7.35
C TRP A 66 -8.02 -0.87 7.32
N PHE A 67 -8.26 -1.71 6.32
CA PHE A 67 -9.48 -2.50 6.24
C PHE A 67 -9.20 -3.93 5.78
N TRP A 68 -10.07 -4.85 6.17
CA TRP A 68 -10.04 -6.23 5.73
C TRP A 68 -11.41 -6.90 5.76
N TYR A 69 -11.48 -8.18 5.38
CA TYR A 69 -12.68 -8.99 5.43
C TYR A 69 -13.09 -9.26 6.89
N PRO A 70 -14.38 -9.14 7.26
CA PRO A 70 -14.86 -9.46 8.60
C PRO A 70 -14.90 -10.97 8.83
N GLU A 71 -13.78 -11.53 9.30
CA GLU A 71 -13.71 -12.95 9.70
C GLU A 71 -14.71 -13.25 10.84
N GLU A 72 -15.34 -14.42 10.77
CA GLU A 72 -16.38 -14.84 11.72
C GLU A 72 -15.79 -15.26 13.08
N ASP A 73 -14.61 -15.89 13.06
CA ASP A 73 -13.88 -16.32 14.25
C ASP A 73 -12.69 -15.38 14.52
N ARG A 74 -12.79 -14.56 15.57
CA ARG A 74 -11.75 -13.59 15.97
C ARG A 74 -10.56 -14.23 16.68
N THR A 75 -10.65 -15.50 17.06
CA THR A 75 -9.59 -16.21 17.79
C THR A 75 -8.60 -16.91 16.86
N ARG A 76 -9.00 -17.09 15.59
CA ARG A 76 -8.15 -17.70 14.57
C ARG A 76 -7.40 -16.63 13.79
N ALA A 77 -6.23 -17.02 13.29
CA ALA A 77 -5.54 -16.23 12.28
C ALA A 77 -6.45 -15.99 11.08
N THR A 78 -6.28 -14.85 10.42
CA THR A 78 -7.07 -14.46 9.25
C THR A 78 -7.02 -15.56 8.19
N ALA A 79 -8.16 -15.84 7.55
CA ALA A 79 -8.25 -16.97 6.64
C ALA A 79 -7.39 -16.74 5.39
N ARG A 80 -6.64 -17.76 4.98
CA ARG A 80 -5.84 -17.76 3.75
C ARG A 80 -6.74 -17.63 2.52
N GLY A 81 -6.22 -16.98 1.48
CA GLY A 81 -6.85 -16.85 0.16
C GLY A 81 -7.28 -15.43 -0.17
N SER A 82 -7.88 -15.27 -1.36
CA SER A 82 -8.35 -13.98 -1.84
C SER A 82 -9.60 -13.51 -1.09
N LYS A 83 -9.65 -12.21 -0.84
CA LYS A 83 -10.81 -11.44 -0.39
C LYS A 83 -11.03 -10.29 -1.37
N TYR A 84 -12.28 -9.93 -1.58
CA TYR A 84 -12.70 -9.02 -2.63
C TYR A 84 -13.42 -7.84 -2.02
N PHE A 85 -12.95 -6.63 -2.32
CA PHE A 85 -13.41 -5.40 -1.72
C PHE A 85 -13.98 -4.46 -2.78
N MET A 86 -15.08 -3.80 -2.49
CA MET A 86 -15.72 -2.85 -3.39
C MET A 86 -16.17 -1.61 -2.63
N ARG A 87 -15.74 -0.45 -3.11
CA ARG A 87 -16.26 0.86 -2.72
C ARG A 87 -16.84 1.55 -3.95
N VAL A 88 -18.11 1.95 -3.86
CA VAL A 88 -18.79 2.70 -4.92
C VAL A 88 -18.62 4.18 -4.64
N ILE A 89 -18.13 4.93 -5.61
CA ILE A 89 -17.79 6.34 -5.47
C ILE A 89 -18.68 7.12 -6.45
N ASN A 90 -19.40 8.11 -5.96
CA ASN A 90 -20.16 9.03 -6.81
C ASN A 90 -19.46 10.39 -6.80
N LEU A 91 -19.00 10.85 -7.96
CA LEU A 91 -18.31 12.14 -8.11
C LEU A 91 -19.24 13.15 -8.79
N ASP A 92 -19.44 14.32 -8.20
CA ASP A 92 -20.33 15.35 -8.76
C ASP A 92 -19.76 16.02 -10.00
N GLN A 93 -18.43 15.98 -10.15
CA GLN A 93 -17.68 16.48 -11.29
C GLN A 93 -16.51 15.55 -11.64
N ALA A 94 -15.94 15.73 -12.83
CA ALA A 94 -14.76 14.97 -13.23
C ALA A 94 -13.52 15.50 -12.48
N PRO A 95 -12.65 14.61 -11.98
CA PRO A 95 -11.47 15.05 -11.24
C PRO A 95 -10.42 15.71 -12.15
N VAL A 96 -9.71 16.70 -11.63
CA VAL A 96 -8.57 17.33 -12.29
C VAL A 96 -7.25 16.65 -11.93
N ALA A 97 -7.17 16.02 -10.77
CA ALA A 97 -6.07 15.15 -10.38
C ALA A 97 -6.60 14.02 -9.51
N ALA A 98 -5.99 12.85 -9.62
CA ALA A 98 -6.23 11.77 -8.67
C ALA A 98 -4.98 10.89 -8.54
N GLU A 99 -4.61 10.60 -7.30
CA GLU A 99 -3.49 9.74 -6.96
C GLU A 99 -3.97 8.69 -5.97
N ILE A 100 -3.61 7.44 -6.23
CA ILE A 100 -3.90 6.33 -5.32
C ILE A 100 -2.58 5.78 -4.79
N LYS A 101 -2.56 5.48 -3.49
CA LYS A 101 -1.45 4.86 -2.78
C LYS A 101 -1.94 3.64 -2.03
N CYS A 102 -1.21 2.54 -2.10
CA CYS A 102 -1.64 1.28 -1.53
C CYS A 102 -0.48 0.44 -0.99
N TRP A 103 -0.71 -0.18 0.16
CA TRP A 103 0.13 -1.20 0.78
C TRP A 103 -0.75 -2.34 1.30
N ALA A 104 -0.27 -3.58 1.27
CA ALA A 104 -1.06 -4.71 1.74
C ALA A 104 -0.22 -5.86 2.32
N ASP A 105 -0.86 -6.62 3.21
CA ASP A 105 -0.39 -7.89 3.76
C ASP A 105 -1.38 -9.02 3.37
N ASP A 106 -1.03 -9.95 2.48
CA ASP A 106 0.27 -10.12 1.82
C ASP A 106 0.35 -9.45 0.44
N LYS A 107 -0.78 -9.24 -0.22
CA LYS A 107 -0.82 -8.69 -1.59
C LYS A 107 -2.15 -7.99 -1.83
N ALA A 108 -2.12 -6.92 -2.63
CA ALA A 108 -3.33 -6.31 -3.16
C ALA A 108 -3.19 -5.95 -4.63
N THR A 109 -4.27 -6.16 -5.39
CA THR A 109 -4.42 -5.67 -6.76
C THR A 109 -5.61 -4.73 -6.80
N VAL A 110 -5.39 -3.48 -7.21
CA VAL A 110 -6.42 -2.43 -7.23
C VAL A 110 -6.93 -2.22 -8.65
N PHE A 111 -8.24 -2.03 -8.77
CA PHE A 111 -8.92 -1.76 -10.02
C PHE A 111 -9.85 -0.57 -9.87
N ILE A 112 -9.92 0.26 -10.91
CA ILE A 112 -10.92 1.32 -11.03
C ILE A 112 -11.73 1.08 -12.29
N ASN A 113 -13.06 1.01 -12.14
CA ASN A 113 -13.99 0.73 -13.24
C ASN A 113 -13.60 -0.53 -14.05
N GLY A 114 -13.07 -1.55 -13.37
CA GLY A 114 -12.65 -2.83 -13.96
C GLY A 114 -11.23 -2.88 -14.52
N LYS A 115 -10.54 -1.74 -14.67
CA LYS A 115 -9.15 -1.69 -15.15
C LYS A 115 -8.18 -1.80 -13.97
N LYS A 116 -7.16 -2.66 -14.07
CA LYS A 116 -6.08 -2.75 -13.08
C LYS A 116 -5.30 -1.44 -13.08
N VAL A 117 -5.13 -0.83 -11.92
CA VAL A 117 -4.38 0.44 -11.77
C VAL A 117 -3.04 0.24 -11.06
N LEU A 118 -2.98 -0.61 -10.05
CA LEU A 118 -1.73 -0.97 -9.38
C LEU A 118 -1.80 -2.36 -8.74
N GLU A 119 -0.64 -2.83 -8.30
CA GLU A 119 -0.47 -4.03 -7.50
C GLU A 119 0.67 -3.82 -6.50
N THR A 120 0.51 -4.35 -5.29
CA THR A 120 1.51 -4.28 -4.22
C THR A 120 1.66 -5.66 -3.57
N ILE A 121 2.85 -5.93 -3.04
CA ILE A 121 3.21 -7.18 -2.37
C ILE A 121 3.86 -6.87 -1.01
N TYR A 122 3.74 -7.81 -0.07
CA TYR A 122 4.23 -7.68 1.28
C TYR A 122 5.72 -7.32 1.32
N ARG A 123 6.08 -6.39 2.22
CA ARG A 123 7.44 -5.85 2.43
C ARG A 123 8.02 -5.01 1.28
N ALA A 124 7.33 -4.84 0.17
CA ALA A 124 7.67 -3.79 -0.79
C ALA A 124 7.24 -2.41 -0.23
N PRO A 125 7.82 -1.31 -0.72
CA PRO A 125 7.26 0.03 -0.52
C PRO A 125 5.80 0.11 -0.97
N ALA A 126 5.03 1.03 -0.40
CA ALA A 126 3.70 1.32 -0.90
C ALA A 126 3.79 1.82 -2.35
N VAL A 127 2.83 1.39 -3.17
CA VAL A 127 2.80 1.75 -4.59
C VAL A 127 1.86 2.93 -4.76
N SER A 128 2.34 3.98 -5.41
CA SER A 128 1.54 5.16 -5.78
C SER A 128 1.35 5.22 -7.30
N GLN A 129 0.18 5.65 -7.75
CA GLN A 129 -0.17 5.73 -9.17
C GLN A 129 -1.12 6.90 -9.43
N ASN A 130 -0.83 7.70 -10.46
CA ASN A 130 -1.82 8.64 -10.99
C ASN A 130 -2.96 7.87 -11.64
N VAL A 131 -4.18 8.09 -11.15
CA VAL A 131 -5.40 7.38 -11.58
C VAL A 131 -6.48 8.30 -12.11
N ARG A 132 -6.17 9.58 -12.35
CA ARG A 132 -7.15 10.57 -12.83
C ARG A 132 -7.95 10.06 -14.03
N HIS A 133 -7.28 9.48 -15.02
CA HIS A 133 -7.89 9.00 -16.27
C HIS A 133 -8.78 7.75 -16.13
N PHE A 134 -8.80 7.13 -14.95
CA PHE A 134 -9.66 5.97 -14.66
C PHE A 134 -10.99 6.37 -14.02
N LEU A 135 -11.07 7.59 -13.50
CA LEU A 135 -12.24 8.15 -12.83
C LEU A 135 -13.06 9.04 -13.77
N LYS A 136 -14.35 9.13 -13.52
CA LYS A 136 -15.30 9.96 -14.28
C LYS A 136 -16.32 10.62 -13.35
N LYS A 137 -16.99 11.68 -13.83
CA LYS A 137 -18.21 12.19 -13.18
C LYS A 137 -19.24 11.07 -13.05
N GLY A 138 -19.98 11.07 -11.94
CA GLY A 138 -20.97 10.07 -11.59
C GLY A 138 -20.35 8.85 -10.91
N LYS A 139 -20.96 7.68 -11.14
CA LYS A 139 -20.61 6.44 -10.46
C LYS A 139 -19.30 5.83 -10.97
N ASN A 140 -18.43 5.48 -10.02
CA ASN A 140 -17.19 4.75 -10.20
C ASN A 140 -17.12 3.55 -9.24
N HIS A 141 -16.42 2.50 -9.65
CA HIS A 141 -16.14 1.32 -8.83
C HIS A 141 -14.67 1.28 -8.49
N LEU A 142 -14.33 1.41 -7.20
CA LEU A 142 -13.01 1.12 -6.68
C LEU A 142 -13.02 -0.28 -6.09
N ALA A 143 -12.30 -1.19 -6.74
CA ALA A 143 -12.30 -2.61 -6.41
C ALA A 143 -10.90 -3.06 -6.02
N VAL A 144 -10.78 -3.88 -4.97
CA VAL A 144 -9.49 -4.41 -4.53
C VAL A 144 -9.59 -5.91 -4.33
N GLU A 145 -8.66 -6.66 -4.90
CA GLU A 145 -8.43 -8.05 -4.54
C GLU A 145 -7.28 -8.09 -3.55
N GLY A 146 -7.56 -8.45 -2.30
CA GLY A 146 -6.55 -8.70 -1.28
C GLY A 146 -6.26 -10.20 -1.19
N GLN A 147 -5.01 -10.60 -1.06
CA GLN A 147 -4.62 -12.00 -0.88
C GLN A 147 -3.84 -12.13 0.43
N ASN A 148 -4.33 -13.02 1.30
CA ASN A 148 -3.64 -13.41 2.52
C ASN A 148 -3.03 -14.80 2.32
N MET A 149 -1.73 -14.93 2.48
CA MET A 149 -1.01 -16.20 2.44
C MET A 149 -0.96 -16.85 3.82
N ARG A 150 -0.74 -16.05 4.89
CA ARG A 150 -0.75 -16.51 6.28
C ARG A 150 -0.79 -15.34 7.27
N GLY A 151 -1.33 -15.59 8.45
CA GLY A 151 -1.19 -14.67 9.58
C GLY A 151 -2.17 -13.49 9.51
N ALA A 152 -1.70 -12.30 9.90
CA ALA A 152 -2.49 -11.07 9.83
C ALA A 152 -2.68 -10.65 8.37
N ALA A 153 -3.76 -9.93 8.10
CA ALA A 153 -4.00 -9.39 6.77
C ALA A 153 -4.73 -8.06 6.83
N GLY A 154 -4.38 -7.18 5.91
CA GLY A 154 -4.90 -5.82 5.86
C GLY A 154 -4.49 -5.12 4.59
N ILE A 155 -5.34 -4.20 4.15
CA ILE A 155 -5.04 -3.26 3.07
C ILE A 155 -5.06 -1.86 3.67
N LEU A 156 -4.01 -1.10 3.40
CA LEU A 156 -3.94 0.33 3.64
C LEU A 156 -3.98 1.03 2.29
N LEU A 157 -5.01 1.84 2.06
CA LEU A 157 -5.23 2.51 0.77
C LEU A 157 -5.64 3.95 1.01
N ASN A 158 -5.07 4.86 0.23
CA ASN A 158 -5.49 6.26 0.16
C ASN A 158 -5.68 6.64 -1.30
N LEU A 159 -6.83 7.24 -1.63
CA LEU A 159 -7.12 7.82 -2.93
C LEU A 159 -7.46 9.29 -2.73
N ASP A 160 -6.54 10.16 -3.14
CA ASP A 160 -6.71 11.60 -3.12
C ASP A 160 -7.25 12.06 -4.47
N ILE A 161 -8.37 12.79 -4.45
CA ILE A 161 -9.04 13.31 -5.64
C ILE A 161 -9.16 14.81 -5.50
N LYS A 162 -8.74 15.57 -6.51
CA LYS A 162 -8.88 17.03 -6.58
C LYS A 162 -9.80 17.41 -7.73
N PHE A 163 -10.56 18.47 -7.53
CA PHE A 163 -11.52 18.99 -8.50
C PHE A 163 -11.15 20.41 -8.96
N SER A 164 -11.85 20.91 -9.98
CA SER A 164 -11.57 22.23 -10.58
C SER A 164 -12.02 23.42 -9.73
N ASP A 165 -12.85 23.19 -8.72
CA ASP A 165 -13.31 24.19 -7.75
C ASP A 165 -12.45 24.20 -6.47
N ASP A 166 -11.23 23.64 -6.55
CA ASP A 166 -10.26 23.46 -5.46
C ASP A 166 -10.74 22.57 -4.30
N THR A 167 -11.92 21.94 -4.41
CA THR A 167 -12.33 20.93 -3.43
C THR A 167 -11.54 19.63 -3.61
N ALA A 168 -11.43 18.86 -2.52
CA ALA A 168 -10.76 17.58 -2.52
C ALA A 168 -11.61 16.52 -1.81
N LEU A 169 -11.47 15.28 -2.26
CA LEU A 169 -12.07 14.10 -1.66
C LEU A 169 -10.96 13.09 -1.39
N VAL A 170 -10.90 12.59 -0.16
CA VAL A 170 -10.00 11.51 0.23
C VAL A 170 -10.81 10.26 0.49
N ILE A 171 -10.41 9.15 -0.12
CA ILE A 171 -11.03 7.84 0.07
C ILE A 171 -10.00 6.88 0.65
N THR A 172 -10.29 6.37 1.84
CA THR A 172 -9.47 5.37 2.53
C THR A 172 -10.36 4.24 3.07
N GLY A 173 -9.92 3.48 4.08
CA GLY A 173 -10.78 2.56 4.82
C GLY A 173 -11.90 3.30 5.56
N ASP A 174 -13.14 3.01 5.20
CA ASP A 174 -14.34 3.60 5.78
C ASP A 174 -15.53 2.62 5.70
N GLU A 175 -16.68 3.03 6.20
CA GLU A 175 -17.87 2.20 6.38
C GLU A 175 -18.60 1.83 5.09
N ASP A 176 -18.34 2.44 3.92
CA ASP A 176 -18.96 1.99 2.64
C ASP A 176 -18.11 1.05 1.80
N TRP A 177 -17.00 0.57 2.35
CA TRP A 177 -16.37 -0.63 1.83
C TRP A 177 -17.24 -1.86 2.08
N TRP A 178 -17.43 -2.61 1.00
CA TRP A 178 -18.01 -3.95 1.03
C TRP A 178 -16.91 -4.97 0.82
N ALA A 179 -17.04 -6.13 1.47
CA ALA A 179 -16.11 -7.24 1.39
C ALA A 179 -16.84 -8.55 1.10
N SER A 180 -16.21 -9.43 0.32
CA SER A 180 -16.69 -10.77 -0.03
C SER A 180 -15.50 -11.74 -0.02
N ASP A 181 -15.75 -12.98 0.39
CA ASP A 181 -14.80 -14.09 0.28
C ASP A 181 -14.89 -14.80 -1.09
N ARG A 182 -15.85 -14.38 -1.94
CA ARG A 182 -16.09 -14.94 -3.28
C ARG A 182 -16.02 -13.88 -4.37
N GLY A 183 -15.13 -14.08 -5.32
CA GLY A 183 -14.95 -13.21 -6.49
C GLY A 183 -15.94 -13.58 -7.58
N LYS A 184 -17.17 -13.09 -7.49
CA LYS A 184 -18.20 -13.36 -8.52
C LYS A 184 -17.81 -12.75 -9.88
N TRP A 185 -18.39 -13.27 -10.96
CA TRP A 185 -18.16 -12.71 -12.29
C TRP A 185 -18.42 -11.19 -12.34
N ARG A 186 -17.48 -10.43 -12.93
CA ARG A 186 -17.50 -8.96 -13.06
C ARG A 186 -17.61 -8.17 -11.75
N TRP A 187 -17.25 -8.76 -10.61
CA TRP A 187 -17.29 -8.08 -9.31
C TRP A 187 -16.60 -6.70 -9.33
N LYS A 188 -15.53 -6.51 -10.12
CA LYS A 188 -14.78 -5.25 -10.28
C LYS A 188 -15.54 -4.08 -10.93
N THR A 189 -16.76 -4.30 -11.45
CA THR A 189 -17.53 -3.31 -12.22
C THR A 189 -19.00 -3.24 -11.82
N ARG A 190 -19.37 -3.88 -10.71
CA ARG A 190 -20.76 -4.01 -10.28
C ARG A 190 -20.89 -3.65 -8.81
N ASP A 191 -22.01 -3.01 -8.49
CA ASP A 191 -22.36 -2.72 -7.11
C ASP A 191 -22.43 -4.04 -6.31
N PRO A 192 -21.93 -4.04 -5.06
CA PRO A 192 -21.98 -5.21 -4.20
C PRO A 192 -23.44 -5.53 -3.86
N LYS A 193 -23.86 -6.77 -4.13
CA LYS A 193 -25.26 -7.22 -3.97
C LYS A 193 -25.36 -8.65 -3.44
N GLY A 194 -26.34 -8.88 -2.57
CA GLY A 194 -26.69 -10.18 -2.00
C GLY A 194 -25.86 -10.56 -0.76
N LYS A 195 -26.26 -11.66 -0.11
CA LYS A 195 -25.77 -12.09 1.22
C LYS A 195 -24.26 -12.39 1.30
N SER A 196 -23.57 -12.53 0.17
CA SER A 196 -22.12 -12.77 0.14
C SER A 196 -21.29 -11.52 0.39
N TRP A 197 -21.87 -10.33 0.25
CA TRP A 197 -21.19 -9.07 0.54
C TRP A 197 -21.55 -8.62 1.94
N LYS A 198 -20.53 -8.42 2.77
CA LYS A 198 -20.61 -7.86 4.13
C LYS A 198 -19.92 -6.50 4.14
N LYS A 199 -20.10 -5.70 5.19
CA LYS A 199 -19.27 -4.50 5.39
C LYS A 199 -17.84 -4.90 5.70
N ALA A 200 -16.86 -4.21 5.12
CA ALA A 200 -15.47 -4.43 5.48
C ALA A 200 -15.23 -4.06 6.95
N LYS A 201 -14.29 -4.75 7.59
CA LYS A 201 -13.86 -4.46 8.94
C LYS A 201 -12.75 -3.42 8.88
N LEU A 202 -12.93 -2.29 9.57
CA LEU A 202 -11.86 -1.32 9.81
C LEU A 202 -10.94 -1.83 10.93
N LEU A 203 -9.63 -1.78 10.71
CA LEU A 203 -8.62 -2.32 11.64
C LEU A 203 -7.95 -1.21 12.47
N GLY A 204 -7.87 0.00 11.93
CA GLY A 204 -7.29 1.16 12.61
C GLY A 204 -6.66 2.17 11.64
N LYS A 205 -6.39 3.39 12.11
CA LYS A 205 -5.74 4.47 11.35
C LYS A 205 -4.22 4.40 11.52
N GLY A 206 -3.48 4.60 10.43
CA GLY A 206 -2.03 4.79 10.43
C GLY A 206 -1.21 3.56 10.81
N LEU A 207 -0.11 3.77 11.52
CA LEU A 207 0.78 2.69 11.95
C LEU A 207 0.14 1.97 13.14
N ILE A 208 -0.39 0.78 12.89
CA ILE A 208 -1.07 -0.06 13.89
C ILE A 208 -0.41 -1.44 13.95
N ARG A 209 -0.53 -2.14 15.07
CA ARG A 209 -0.06 -3.53 15.15
C ARG A 209 -0.79 -4.45 14.15
N PRO A 210 -0.08 -5.36 13.46
CA PRO A 210 1.37 -5.63 13.51
C PRO A 210 2.21 -4.80 12.50
N TRP A 211 1.60 -3.84 11.81
CA TRP A 211 2.18 -3.00 10.76
C TRP A 211 2.70 -1.64 11.29
N GLU A 212 3.49 -1.69 12.35
CA GLU A 212 4.07 -0.49 13.00
C GLU A 212 5.26 0.10 12.21
N SER A 213 5.77 -0.63 11.23
CA SER A 213 6.93 -0.24 10.41
C SER A 213 6.71 -0.65 8.95
N ILE A 214 5.84 0.08 8.25
CA ILE A 214 5.66 -0.05 6.80
C ILE A 214 6.37 1.08 6.08
N ASP A 215 6.87 0.77 4.89
CA ASP A 215 7.41 1.74 3.95
C ASP A 215 6.21 2.35 3.18
N TRP A 216 5.54 3.31 3.83
CA TRP A 216 4.37 4.03 3.29
C TRP A 216 4.82 5.14 2.36
#